data_AF-A0AAU3UXP0-F1
#
_entry.id   AF-A0AAU3UXP0-F1
#
_cell.length_a   1.000
_cell.length_b   1.000
_cell.length_c   1.000
_cell.angle_alpha   90.00
_cell.angle_beta   90.00
_cell.angle_gamma   90.00
#
_symmetry.space_group_name_H-M   'P 1'
#
loop_
_entity.id
_entity.type
_entity.pdbx_description
1 polymer ?
#
loop_
_entity_poly.entity_id
_entity_poly.type
_entity_poly.pdbx_seq_one_letter_code
_entity_poly.pdbx_strand_id
1 'polypeptide(L)'
;MAGASDPSALVARYSVAAELHCIYVPVNELDDVGVRHPSWVGRIMLQHRFTGIARAELLQSGFAVFGQEPGAVIPAVSGAELCDAVRSELAGYWSSMLWRRWIWLRDFYVDLGLLTMARAEATLREGRLIGKGEAVTRLDRIGVPGELAMRSPGGEAGPVFRSRCGVGCAGRDWSTASSEARSPSCCRIEAWLSRWIGLFQPGRLISDG
;
A
#
# COMPACT_ATOMS: atom_id res chain seq x y z
N MET A 1 -9.96 -12.00 -33.22
CA MET A 1 -9.27 -11.90 -31.90
C MET A 1 -10.27 -12.33 -30.85
N ALA A 2 -10.18 -13.59 -30.42
CA ALA A 2 -11.17 -14.24 -29.59
C ALA A 2 -10.98 -13.89 -28.10
N GLY A 3 -12.09 -13.53 -27.45
CA GLY A 3 -12.33 -13.65 -26.01
C GLY A 3 -11.33 -12.97 -25.07
N ALA A 4 -11.55 -11.69 -24.76
CA ALA A 4 -11.19 -11.22 -23.42
C ALA A 4 -12.08 -12.01 -22.45
N SER A 5 -11.53 -13.08 -21.87
CA SER A 5 -12.21 -13.98 -20.95
C SER A 5 -12.91 -13.17 -19.86
N ASP A 6 -14.22 -13.33 -19.75
CA ASP A 6 -15.01 -12.73 -18.67
C ASP A 6 -14.34 -13.08 -17.31
N PRO A 7 -13.89 -12.07 -16.53
CA PRO A 7 -13.29 -12.29 -15.22
C PRO A 7 -14.14 -13.17 -14.31
N SER A 8 -15.46 -13.13 -14.50
CA SER A 8 -16.43 -13.90 -13.74
C SER A 8 -16.28 -15.41 -14.00
N ALA A 9 -15.89 -15.83 -15.20
CA ALA A 9 -15.68 -17.24 -15.52
C ALA A 9 -14.44 -17.81 -14.81
N LEU A 10 -13.35 -17.04 -14.72
CA LEU A 10 -12.15 -17.45 -13.99
C LEU A 10 -12.42 -17.54 -12.50
N VAL A 11 -13.11 -16.54 -11.92
CA VAL A 11 -13.48 -16.53 -10.50
C VAL A 11 -14.50 -17.63 -10.16
N ALA A 12 -15.44 -17.93 -11.06
CA ALA A 12 -16.39 -19.02 -10.87
C ALA A 12 -15.70 -20.39 -10.82
N ARG A 13 -14.61 -20.56 -11.58
CA ARG A 13 -13.82 -21.79 -11.61
C ARG A 13 -12.79 -21.86 -10.47
N TYR A 14 -12.22 -20.72 -10.08
CA TYR A 14 -11.20 -20.60 -9.05
C TYR A 14 -11.52 -19.41 -8.15
N SER A 15 -12.10 -19.65 -6.98
CA SER A 15 -12.52 -18.58 -6.06
C SER A 15 -11.37 -17.64 -5.67
N VAL A 16 -10.16 -18.17 -5.49
CA VAL A 16 -8.93 -17.41 -5.22
C VAL A 16 -8.55 -16.43 -6.32
N ALA A 17 -9.06 -16.61 -7.55
CA ALA A 17 -8.84 -15.66 -8.63
C ALA A 17 -9.46 -14.28 -8.35
N ALA A 18 -10.41 -14.20 -7.40
CA ALA A 18 -10.96 -12.93 -6.94
C ALA A 18 -9.96 -12.07 -6.16
N GLU A 19 -8.80 -12.63 -5.78
CA GLU A 19 -7.71 -11.94 -5.08
C GLU A 19 -6.52 -11.67 -6.00
N LEU A 20 -6.59 -12.06 -7.28
CA LEU A 20 -5.50 -11.84 -8.23
C LEU A 20 -5.36 -10.37 -8.60
N HIS A 21 -4.12 -9.92 -8.58
CA HIS A 21 -3.71 -8.61 -9.06
C HIS A 21 -2.69 -8.83 -10.18
N CYS A 22 -3.10 -8.57 -11.42
CA CYS A 22 -2.25 -8.72 -12.60
C CYS A 22 -2.12 -7.38 -13.31
N ILE A 23 -0.93 -7.06 -13.80
CA ILE A 23 -0.66 -5.92 -14.69
C ILE A 23 0.02 -6.42 -15.96
N TYR A 24 -0.45 -5.97 -17.11
CA TYR A 24 0.01 -6.42 -18.42
C TYR A 24 0.85 -5.34 -19.09
N VAL A 25 2.17 -5.45 -19.00
CA VAL A 25 3.12 -4.43 -19.49
C VAL A 25 3.81 -4.92 -20.76
N PRO A 26 3.75 -4.18 -21.87
CA PRO A 26 4.58 -4.46 -23.05
C PRO A 26 6.07 -4.43 -22.68
N VAL A 27 6.87 -5.33 -23.25
CA VAL A 27 8.30 -5.45 -22.91
C VAL A 27 9.07 -4.14 -23.15
N ASN A 28 8.68 -3.38 -24.18
CA ASN A 28 9.26 -2.09 -24.54
C ASN A 28 8.74 -0.91 -23.67
N GLU A 29 7.92 -1.17 -22.65
CA GLU A 29 7.39 -0.16 -21.72
C GLU A 29 7.74 -0.49 -20.25
N LEU A 30 8.60 -1.47 -20.00
CA LEU A 30 8.95 -1.91 -18.63
C LEU A 30 9.72 -0.85 -17.82
N ASP A 31 10.36 0.11 -18.48
CA ASP A 31 11.05 1.23 -17.86
C ASP A 31 10.16 2.46 -17.60
N ASP A 32 9.05 2.61 -18.33
CA ASP A 32 8.14 3.76 -18.24
C ASP A 32 7.13 3.62 -17.10
N VAL A 33 7.48 4.17 -15.94
CA VAL A 33 6.63 4.17 -14.73
C VAL A 33 5.43 5.12 -14.81
N GLY A 34 5.33 5.95 -15.85
CA GLY A 34 4.27 6.93 -16.06
C GLY A 34 3.07 6.36 -16.81
N VAL A 35 3.31 5.38 -17.69
CA VAL A 35 2.27 4.76 -18.53
C VAL A 35 1.32 3.92 -17.69
N ARG A 36 0.05 3.94 -18.08
CA ARG A 36 -0.97 3.09 -17.48
C ARG A 36 -1.21 1.90 -18.39
N HIS A 37 -1.27 0.73 -17.77
CA HIS A 37 -1.47 -0.52 -18.46
C HIS A 37 -2.74 -1.21 -17.98
N PRO A 38 -3.36 -2.04 -18.84
CA PRO A 38 -4.45 -2.91 -18.44
C PRO A 38 -4.05 -3.70 -17.20
N SER A 39 -4.89 -3.64 -16.18
CA SER A 39 -4.65 -4.34 -14.92
C SER A 39 -5.94 -4.99 -14.44
N TRP A 40 -5.82 -6.25 -14.07
CA TRP A 40 -6.86 -7.00 -13.39
C TRP A 40 -6.65 -6.85 -11.89
N VAL A 41 -7.63 -6.30 -11.19
CA VAL A 41 -7.61 -6.16 -9.73
C VAL A 41 -8.83 -6.85 -9.16
N GLY A 42 -8.65 -8.07 -8.67
CA GLY A 42 -9.69 -8.92 -8.11
C GLY A 42 -10.78 -9.32 -9.12
N ARG A 43 -11.83 -8.50 -9.27
CA ARG A 43 -12.95 -8.77 -10.20
C ARG A 43 -13.14 -7.67 -11.26
N ILE A 44 -12.26 -6.67 -11.27
CA ILE A 44 -12.39 -5.50 -12.14
C ILE A 44 -11.17 -5.35 -13.05
N MET A 45 -11.43 -4.95 -14.29
CA MET A 45 -10.42 -4.52 -15.24
C MET A 45 -10.32 -2.99 -15.19
N LEU A 46 -9.11 -2.47 -15.02
CA LEU A 46 -8.84 -1.04 -14.94
C LEU A 46 -7.46 -0.73 -15.53
N GLN A 47 -6.97 0.50 -15.32
CA GLN A 47 -5.67 0.96 -15.79
C GLN A 47 -4.80 1.38 -14.59
N HIS A 48 -3.71 0.65 -14.32
CA HIS A 48 -2.71 0.99 -13.29
C HIS A 48 -1.34 1.23 -13.89
N ARG A 49 -0.50 1.97 -13.15
CA ARG A 49 0.91 2.15 -13.50
C ARG A 49 1.73 0.98 -12.98
N PHE A 50 2.68 0.51 -13.78
CA PHE A 50 3.72 -0.38 -13.30
C PHE A 50 4.80 0.45 -12.61
N THR A 51 4.63 0.67 -11.31
CA THR A 51 5.43 1.65 -10.55
C THR A 51 6.88 1.19 -10.40
N GLY A 52 7.80 2.15 -10.16
CA GLY A 52 9.19 1.84 -9.82
C GLY A 52 9.33 0.98 -8.55
N ILE A 53 8.38 1.09 -7.61
CA ILE A 53 8.32 0.23 -6.43
C ILE A 53 7.98 -1.22 -6.84
N ALA A 54 6.94 -1.42 -7.65
CA ALA A 54 6.57 -2.76 -8.13
C ALA A 54 7.69 -3.41 -8.95
N ARG A 55 8.42 -2.60 -9.74
CA ARG A 55 9.61 -3.04 -10.48
C ARG A 55 10.71 -3.53 -9.54
N ALA A 56 11.02 -2.76 -8.51
CA ALA A 56 12.00 -3.14 -7.49
C ALA A 56 11.58 -4.39 -6.70
N GLU A 57 10.29 -4.54 -6.36
CA GLU A 57 9.76 -5.73 -5.69
C GLU A 57 9.96 -7.00 -6.54
N LEU A 58 9.64 -6.92 -7.84
CA LEU A 58 9.81 -8.04 -8.77
C LEU A 58 11.28 -8.42 -8.96
N LEU A 59 12.19 -7.44 -9.03
CA LEU A 59 13.63 -7.72 -9.11
C LEU A 59 14.19 -8.33 -7.83
N GLN A 60 13.67 -7.94 -6.67
CA GLN A 60 14.16 -8.42 -5.37
C GLN A 60 13.63 -9.82 -5.02
N SER A 61 12.38 -10.12 -5.38
CA SER A 61 11.66 -11.28 -4.85
C SER A 61 10.69 -11.95 -5.82
N GLY A 62 10.56 -11.43 -7.04
CA GLY A 62 9.75 -12.04 -8.07
C GLY A 62 10.39 -13.32 -8.61
N PHE A 63 9.57 -14.15 -9.23
CA PHE A 63 10.01 -15.36 -9.92
C PHE A 63 9.20 -15.54 -11.21
N ALA A 64 9.78 -16.19 -12.21
CA ALA A 64 9.06 -16.53 -13.43
C ALA A 64 8.13 -17.73 -13.20
N VAL A 65 6.82 -17.51 -13.32
CA VAL A 65 5.87 -18.61 -13.51
C VAL A 65 5.98 -19.16 -14.94
N PHE A 66 6.27 -18.28 -15.90
CA PHE A 66 6.49 -18.60 -17.30
C PHE A 66 7.47 -17.60 -17.94
N GLY A 67 8.32 -18.08 -18.84
CA GLY A 67 9.28 -17.25 -19.58
C GLY A 67 10.61 -17.05 -18.86
N GLN A 68 11.25 -15.92 -19.10
CA GLN A 68 12.55 -15.57 -18.52
C GLN A 68 12.38 -15.01 -17.10
N GLU A 69 13.41 -15.21 -16.25
CA GLU A 69 13.44 -14.65 -14.90
C GLU A 69 13.35 -13.11 -14.91
N PRO A 70 12.75 -12.47 -13.88
CA PRO A 70 12.55 -11.03 -13.84
C PRO A 70 13.82 -10.22 -14.14
N GLY A 71 14.96 -10.60 -13.56
CA GLY A 71 16.23 -9.89 -13.76
C GLY A 71 16.80 -9.95 -15.20
N ALA A 72 16.28 -10.83 -16.06
CA ALA A 72 16.68 -10.91 -17.46
C ALA A 72 15.85 -10.00 -18.38
N VAL A 73 14.69 -9.52 -17.92
CA VAL A 73 13.71 -8.76 -18.75
C VAL A 73 13.48 -7.37 -18.18
N ILE A 74 13.43 -7.25 -16.85
CA ILE A 74 13.10 -6.01 -16.16
C ILE A 74 14.39 -5.18 -15.98
N PRO A 75 14.41 -3.91 -16.43
CA PRO A 75 15.54 -3.02 -16.17
C PRO A 75 15.80 -2.85 -14.68
N ALA A 76 17.09 -2.87 -14.30
CA ALA A 76 17.51 -2.67 -12.91
C ALA A 76 16.97 -1.35 -12.34
N VAL A 77 16.73 -1.32 -11.03
CA VAL A 77 16.29 -0.12 -10.30
C VAL A 77 17.37 0.26 -9.31
N SER A 78 17.95 1.45 -9.48
CA SER A 78 18.90 2.02 -8.54
C SER A 78 18.21 2.47 -7.24
N GLY A 79 18.97 2.59 -6.16
CA GLY A 79 18.45 3.12 -4.88
C GLY A 79 17.87 4.55 -5.01
N ALA A 80 18.44 5.37 -5.90
CA ALA A 80 17.95 6.72 -6.16
C ALA A 80 16.58 6.70 -6.86
N GLU A 81 16.44 5.91 -7.94
CA GLU A 81 15.16 5.74 -8.64
C GLU A 81 14.08 5.15 -7.71
N LEU A 82 14.47 4.21 -6.83
CA LEU A 82 13.57 3.66 -5.83
C LEU A 82 13.11 4.73 -4.83
N CYS A 83 14.02 5.58 -4.34
CA CYS A 83 13.66 6.69 -3.45
C CYS A 83 12.70 7.68 -4.14
N ASP A 84 12.94 8.02 -5.40
CA ASP A 84 12.09 8.92 -6.16
C ASP A 84 10.71 8.31 -6.45
N ALA A 85 10.65 7.02 -6.75
CA ALA A 85 9.40 6.28 -6.88
C ALA A 85 8.59 6.34 -5.57
N VAL A 86 9.23 6.12 -4.41
CA VAL A 86 8.58 6.24 -3.09
C VAL A 86 8.07 7.66 -2.85
N ARG A 87 8.87 8.69 -3.10
CA ARG A 87 8.44 10.09 -2.94
C ARG A 87 7.22 10.41 -3.81
N SER A 88 7.23 9.96 -5.06
CA SER A 88 6.12 10.16 -6.01
C SER A 88 4.84 9.48 -5.54
N GLU A 89 4.94 8.25 -5.01
CA GLU A 89 3.79 7.51 -4.47
C GLU A 89 3.21 8.20 -3.23
N LEU A 90 4.07 8.67 -2.32
CA LEU A 90 3.66 9.40 -1.12
C LEU A 90 3.00 10.74 -1.45
N ALA A 91 3.61 11.53 -2.34
CA ALA A 91 3.10 12.84 -2.74
C ALA A 91 1.81 12.74 -3.59
N GLY A 92 1.63 11.64 -4.31
CA GLY A 92 0.46 11.40 -5.14
C GLY A 92 -0.65 10.64 -4.41
N TYR A 93 -0.58 9.32 -4.47
CA TYR A 93 -1.66 8.43 -4.04
C TYR A 93 -1.92 8.53 -2.54
N TRP A 94 -0.88 8.43 -1.70
CA TRP A 94 -1.06 8.48 -0.25
C TRP A 94 -1.52 9.83 0.25
N SER A 95 -0.95 10.92 -0.26
CA SER A 95 -1.42 12.26 0.08
C SER A 95 -2.91 12.42 -0.21
N SER A 96 -3.40 11.95 -1.37
CA SER A 96 -4.83 11.96 -1.70
C SER A 96 -5.68 11.09 -0.77
N MET A 97 -5.16 9.91 -0.37
CA MET A 97 -5.85 9.00 0.53
C MET A 97 -5.94 9.51 1.97
N LEU A 98 -4.91 10.20 2.47
CA LEU A 98 -4.90 10.77 3.81
C LEU A 98 -6.08 11.73 4.05
N TRP A 99 -6.52 12.45 3.01
CA TRP A 99 -7.68 13.35 3.09
C TRP A 99 -9.04 12.64 3.17
N ARG A 100 -9.12 11.35 2.82
CA ARG A 100 -10.37 10.60 2.75
C ARG A 100 -10.67 9.89 4.06
N ARG A 101 -11.05 10.64 5.10
CA ARG A 101 -11.27 10.11 6.48
C ARG A 101 -12.02 8.77 6.56
N TRP A 102 -13.03 8.55 5.72
CA TRP A 102 -13.83 7.31 5.73
C TRP A 102 -13.06 6.05 5.33
N ILE A 103 -11.96 6.14 4.57
CA ILE A 103 -11.18 4.94 4.20
C ILE A 103 -10.47 4.34 5.41
N TRP A 104 -10.08 5.18 6.37
CA TRP A 104 -9.37 4.79 7.60
C TRP A 104 -10.27 4.10 8.63
N LEU A 105 -11.58 4.02 8.36
CA LEU A 105 -12.52 3.19 9.13
C LEU A 105 -12.46 1.71 8.73
N ARG A 106 -11.71 1.36 7.68
CA ARG A 106 -11.56 0.00 7.20
C ARG A 106 -10.18 -0.52 7.59
N ASP A 107 -10.15 -1.62 8.35
CA ASP A 107 -8.90 -2.26 8.84
C ASP A 107 -7.85 -2.42 7.73
N PHE A 108 -8.27 -2.87 6.55
CA PHE A 108 -7.40 -3.01 5.37
C PHE A 108 -6.58 -1.75 5.04
N TYR A 109 -7.17 -0.55 5.10
CA TYR A 109 -6.46 0.69 4.79
C TYR A 109 -5.54 1.14 5.92
N VAL A 110 -5.86 0.77 7.16
CA VAL A 110 -4.96 0.98 8.31
C VAL A 110 -3.73 0.10 8.15
N ASP A 111 -3.90 -1.19 7.87
CA ASP A 111 -2.82 -2.15 7.62
C ASP A 111 -1.93 -1.71 6.47
N LEU A 112 -2.55 -1.42 5.34
CA LEU A 112 -1.85 -1.00 4.14
C LEU A 112 -1.10 0.32 4.36
N GLY A 113 -1.71 1.28 5.06
CA GLY A 113 -1.08 2.55 5.39
C GLY A 113 0.14 2.37 6.27
N LEU A 114 0.00 1.65 7.39
CA LEU A 114 1.08 1.42 8.35
C LEU A 114 2.28 0.71 7.70
N LEU A 115 2.02 -0.35 6.94
CA LEU A 115 3.08 -1.07 6.23
C LEU A 115 3.74 -0.20 5.17
N THR A 116 2.96 0.52 4.37
CA THR A 116 3.52 1.38 3.32
C THR A 116 4.41 2.47 3.93
N MET A 117 3.98 3.08 5.04
CA MET A 117 4.77 4.12 5.71
C MET A 117 6.07 3.60 6.30
N ALA A 118 6.05 2.44 6.97
CA ALA A 118 7.29 1.84 7.50
C ALA A 118 8.26 1.44 6.38
N ARG A 119 7.74 0.93 5.26
CA ARG A 119 8.56 0.60 4.09
C ARG A 119 9.13 1.85 3.42
N ALA A 120 8.33 2.91 3.33
CA ALA A 120 8.75 4.18 2.75
C ALA A 120 9.83 4.86 3.58
N GLU A 121 9.68 4.94 4.91
CA GLU A 121 10.70 5.47 5.81
C GLU A 121 12.03 4.72 5.63
N ALA A 122 11.99 3.39 5.70
CA ALA A 122 13.18 2.57 5.56
C ALA A 122 13.84 2.75 4.19
N THR A 123 13.04 2.85 3.13
CA THR A 123 13.56 3.06 1.77
C THR A 123 14.23 4.42 1.63
N LEU A 124 13.62 5.48 2.13
CA LEU A 124 14.17 6.84 2.05
C LEU A 124 15.43 7.01 2.92
N ARG A 125 15.52 6.31 4.04
CA ARG A 125 16.68 6.38 4.95
C ARG A 125 17.82 5.46 4.53
N GLU A 126 17.53 4.25 4.05
CA GLU A 126 18.53 3.21 3.79
C GLU A 126 18.77 2.94 2.30
N GLY A 127 18.00 3.55 1.40
CA GLY A 127 18.13 3.38 -0.05
C GLY A 127 17.76 1.99 -0.56
N ARG A 128 17.07 1.17 0.24
CA ARG A 128 16.66 -0.20 -0.11
C ARG A 128 15.21 -0.49 0.26
N LEU A 129 14.57 -1.36 -0.52
CA LEU A 129 13.23 -1.82 -0.22
C LEU A 129 13.26 -2.93 0.85
N ILE A 130 12.44 -2.77 1.89
CA ILE A 130 12.25 -3.79 2.92
C ILE A 130 10.96 -4.59 2.71
N GLY A 131 10.96 -5.84 3.17
CA GLY A 131 9.80 -6.71 3.13
C GLY A 131 8.74 -6.35 4.18
N LYS A 132 7.53 -6.89 4.04
CA LYS A 132 6.41 -6.63 4.97
C LYS A 132 6.73 -7.05 6.41
N GLY A 133 7.40 -8.20 6.60
CA GLY A 133 7.79 -8.67 7.94
C GLY A 133 8.74 -7.72 8.66
N GLU A 134 9.76 -7.21 7.96
CA GLU A 134 10.67 -6.19 8.50
C GLU A 134 9.96 -4.84 8.72
N ALA A 135 9.00 -4.48 7.89
CA ALA A 135 8.22 -3.26 8.09
C ALA A 135 7.42 -3.30 9.41
N VAL A 136 6.83 -4.44 9.75
CA VAL A 136 6.10 -4.62 11.03
C VAL A 136 7.00 -4.39 12.24
N THR A 137 8.25 -4.85 12.19
CA THR A 137 9.19 -4.69 13.32
C THR A 137 9.70 -3.26 13.49
N ARG A 138 9.36 -2.35 12.57
CA ARG A 138 9.79 -0.94 12.56
C ARG A 138 8.65 0.04 12.83
N LEU A 139 7.42 -0.44 13.08
CA LEU A 139 6.25 0.42 13.32
C LEU A 139 6.42 1.31 14.56
N ASP A 140 7.12 0.82 15.58
CA ASP A 140 7.47 1.58 16.78
C ASP A 140 8.29 2.83 16.47
N ARG A 141 9.27 2.73 15.55
CA ARG A 141 10.16 3.83 15.15
C ARG A 141 9.41 4.98 14.49
N ILE A 142 8.32 4.68 13.77
CA ILE A 142 7.46 5.70 13.16
C ILE A 142 6.31 6.15 14.07
N GLY A 143 6.40 5.83 15.37
CA GLY A 143 5.51 6.30 16.42
C GLY A 143 4.13 5.65 16.40
N VAL A 144 4.00 4.45 15.82
CA VAL A 144 2.73 3.71 15.81
C VAL A 144 2.51 3.10 17.20
N PRO A 145 1.38 3.36 17.87
CA PRO A 145 1.05 2.76 19.14
C PRO A 145 1.12 1.23 19.09
N GLY A 146 1.74 0.58 20.07
CA GLY A 146 1.87 -0.89 20.11
C GLY A 146 0.53 -1.64 20.09
N GLU A 147 -0.55 -1.01 20.56
CA GLU A 147 -1.93 -1.52 20.46
C GLU A 147 -2.39 -1.73 18.99
N LEU A 148 -1.87 -0.89 18.08
CA LEU A 148 -2.10 -0.96 16.63
C LEU A 148 -1.06 -1.82 15.91
N ALA A 149 -0.08 -2.41 16.61
CA ALA A 149 0.98 -3.23 16.01
C ALA A 149 0.79 -4.75 16.26
N MET A 150 -0.37 -5.15 16.79
CA MET A 150 -0.62 -6.54 17.21
C MET A 150 -0.73 -7.50 16.02
N ARG A 151 0.06 -8.59 16.08
CA ARG A 151 0.08 -9.72 15.13
C ARG A 151 -1.01 -10.75 15.50
N SER A 152 -1.76 -11.23 14.52
CA SER A 152 -2.56 -12.47 14.67
C SER A 152 -1.63 -13.69 14.68
N PRO A 153 -1.77 -14.64 15.62
CA PRO A 153 -1.03 -15.90 15.59
C PRO A 153 -1.69 -16.85 14.57
N GLY A 154 -1.05 -17.03 13.41
CA GLY A 154 -1.38 -18.09 12.45
C GLY A 154 -1.47 -17.63 11.00
N GLY A 155 -0.48 -18.04 10.20
CA GLY A 155 -0.58 -18.34 8.77
C GLY A 155 -0.81 -17.19 7.78
N GLU A 156 0.11 -17.05 6.82
CA GLU A 156 0.03 -16.34 5.53
C GLU A 156 -1.29 -15.59 5.21
N ALA A 157 -1.46 -14.47 5.88
CA ALA A 157 -2.25 -13.33 5.46
C ALA A 157 -1.62 -12.15 6.21
N GLY A 158 -1.59 -10.96 5.60
CA GLY A 158 -0.95 -9.78 6.17
C GLY A 158 -1.46 -9.44 7.59
N PRO A 159 -0.77 -8.54 8.31
CA PRO A 159 -1.28 -8.06 9.59
C PRO A 159 -2.73 -7.56 9.41
N VAL A 160 -3.62 -8.02 10.28
CA VAL A 160 -4.99 -7.50 10.41
C VAL A 160 -4.99 -6.68 11.70
N PHE A 161 -4.80 -5.37 11.60
CA PHE A 161 -4.95 -4.46 12.72
C PHE A 161 -6.44 -4.24 12.95
N ARG A 162 -7.00 -4.95 13.94
CA ARG A 162 -8.39 -4.74 14.34
C ARG A 162 -8.56 -3.32 14.88
N SER A 163 -9.28 -2.48 14.15
CA SER A 163 -9.91 -1.32 14.78
C SER A 163 -11.00 -1.85 15.72
N ARG A 164 -10.72 -1.87 17.02
CA ARG A 164 -11.74 -2.12 18.05
C ARG A 164 -12.64 -0.88 18.22
N CYS A 165 -13.06 -0.23 17.13
CA CYS A 165 -14.15 0.75 17.17
C CYS A 165 -15.44 -0.09 17.09
N GLY A 166 -16.04 -0.36 18.26
CA GLY A 166 -17.20 -1.24 18.41
C GLY A 166 -18.39 -0.83 17.53
N VAL A 167 -19.24 -1.81 17.23
CA VAL A 167 -20.39 -1.83 16.30
C VAL A 167 -21.38 -0.64 16.40
N GLY A 168 -21.23 0.26 17.38
CA GLY A 168 -22.09 1.42 17.60
C GLY A 168 -21.78 2.69 16.79
N CYS A 169 -20.76 2.70 15.92
CA CYS A 169 -20.39 3.90 15.13
C CYS A 169 -20.76 3.82 13.63
N ALA A 170 -21.17 2.65 13.15
CA ALA A 170 -21.60 2.49 11.76
C ALA A 170 -23.03 3.04 11.60
N GLY A 171 -23.17 4.27 11.10
CA GLY A 171 -24.48 4.80 10.66
C GLY A 171 -24.89 6.17 11.19
N ARG A 172 -24.05 6.90 11.94
CA ARG A 172 -24.35 8.31 12.30
C ARG A 172 -23.64 9.29 11.38
N ASP A 173 -24.32 10.37 11.02
CA ASP A 173 -23.73 11.54 10.35
C ASP A 173 -22.67 12.15 11.29
N TRP A 174 -21.39 12.00 10.92
CA TRP A 174 -20.23 12.38 11.73
C TRP A 174 -20.08 13.90 11.91
N SER A 175 -20.83 14.71 11.15
CA SER A 175 -20.86 16.17 11.32
C SER A 175 -21.48 16.63 12.64
N THR A 176 -22.23 15.75 13.32
CA THR A 176 -22.94 16.05 14.58
C THR A 176 -22.51 15.17 15.76
N ALA A 177 -21.55 14.26 15.57
CA ALA A 177 -21.05 13.40 16.65
C ALA A 177 -20.17 14.19 17.62
N SER A 178 -20.70 14.47 18.81
CA SER A 178 -20.00 15.09 19.93
C SER A 178 -18.74 14.29 20.31
N SER A 179 -17.72 15.01 20.83
CA SER A 179 -16.38 14.49 21.19
C SER A 179 -16.39 13.27 22.12
N GLU A 180 -17.48 13.05 22.86
CA GLU A 180 -17.66 11.94 23.80
C GLU A 180 -17.96 10.58 23.13
N ALA A 181 -18.36 10.54 21.86
CA ALA A 181 -18.66 9.29 21.15
C ALA A 181 -17.47 8.69 20.40
N ARG A 182 -16.29 9.33 20.43
CA ARG A 182 -15.09 8.87 19.72
C ARG A 182 -14.26 7.95 20.60
N SER A 183 -14.01 6.72 20.15
CA SER A 183 -13.08 5.81 20.84
C SER A 183 -11.67 6.44 20.88
N PRO A 184 -10.93 6.30 22.00
CA PRO A 184 -9.54 6.78 22.14
C PRO A 184 -8.58 6.27 21.05
N SER A 185 -8.87 5.12 20.43
CA SER A 185 -8.12 4.55 19.31
C SER A 185 -8.36 5.32 18.00
N CYS A 186 -9.62 5.67 17.72
CA CYS A 186 -10.01 6.45 16.54
C CYS A 186 -9.41 7.89 16.61
N CYS A 187 -9.35 8.54 17.78
CA CYS A 187 -8.65 9.83 17.95
C CYS A 187 -7.12 9.75 17.82
N ARG A 188 -6.49 8.63 18.24
CA ARG A 188 -5.04 8.42 18.11
C ARG A 188 -4.60 8.18 16.67
N ILE A 189 -5.42 7.51 15.86
CA ILE A 189 -5.20 7.36 14.42
C ILE A 189 -5.29 8.73 13.73
N GLU A 190 -6.29 9.57 14.05
CA GLU A 190 -6.39 10.92 13.50
C GLU A 190 -5.19 11.80 13.89
N ALA A 191 -4.71 11.73 15.15
CA ALA A 191 -3.53 12.46 15.59
C ALA A 191 -2.24 11.98 14.90
N TRP A 192 -2.07 10.67 14.72
CA TRP A 192 -0.97 10.08 13.98
C TRP A 192 -1.01 10.47 12.48
N LEU A 193 -2.16 10.35 11.83
CA LEU A 193 -2.39 10.76 10.44
C LEU A 193 -2.16 12.27 10.26
N SER A 194 -2.59 13.11 11.21
CA SER A 194 -2.40 14.57 11.14
C SER A 194 -0.93 14.96 11.32
N ARG A 195 -0.20 14.30 12.23
CA ARG A 195 1.26 14.46 12.35
C ARG A 195 1.97 14.04 11.07
N TRP A 196 1.50 12.98 10.43
CA TRP A 196 2.05 12.46 9.17
C TRP A 196 1.74 13.33 7.95
N ILE A 197 0.52 13.83 7.79
CA ILE A 197 0.17 14.83 6.76
C ILE A 197 1.10 16.05 6.87
N GLY A 198 1.46 16.45 8.10
CA GLY A 198 2.41 17.54 8.35
C GLY A 198 3.88 17.23 8.02
N LEU A 199 4.31 15.97 8.11
CA LEU A 199 5.68 15.54 7.79
C LEU A 199 5.98 15.53 6.27
N PHE A 200 4.95 15.41 5.43
CA PHE A 200 5.07 15.33 3.97
C PHE A 200 4.59 16.59 3.24
N GLN A 201 4.39 17.70 3.97
CA GLN A 201 4.28 19.02 3.35
C GLN A 201 5.57 19.32 2.57
N PRO A 202 5.48 19.82 1.31
CA PRO A 202 6.66 20.23 0.55
C PRO A 202 7.45 21.26 1.37
N GLY A 203 8.70 20.93 1.71
CA GLY A 203 9.60 21.83 2.45
C GLY A 203 9.99 21.44 3.89
N ARG A 204 9.55 20.29 4.43
CA ARG A 204 9.99 19.81 5.77
C ARG A 204 10.85 18.54 5.79
N LEU A 205 11.06 17.87 4.65
CA LEU A 205 11.83 16.62 4.60
C LEU A 205 13.34 16.80 4.43
N ILE A 206 13.86 18.04 4.42
CA ILE A 206 15.29 18.30 4.43
C ILE A 206 15.57 19.49 5.35
N SER A 207 15.54 19.23 6.64
CA SER A 207 16.23 20.04 7.65
C SER A 207 16.23 19.22 8.92
N ASP A 208 17.18 18.29 9.00
CA ASP A 208 18.06 18.09 10.17
C ASP A 208 18.87 16.81 9.99
N GLY A 209 20.19 16.97 9.80
CA GLY A 209 21.23 15.96 10.07
C GLY A 209 21.57 14.99 8.95
#